data_AF-A0A8I0IIY2-F1
#
_entry.id   AF-A0A8I0IIY2-F1
#
_cell.length_a   1.000
_cell.length_b   1.000
_cell.length_c   1.000
_cell.angle_alpha   90.00
_cell.angle_beta   90.00
_cell.angle_gamma   90.00
#
_symmetry.space_group_name_H-M   'P 1'
#
loop_
_entity.id
_entity.type
_entity.pdbx_description
1 polymer ?
#
loop_
_entity_poly.entity_id
_entity_poly.type
_entity_poly.pdbx_seq_one_letter_code
_entity_poly.pdbx_strand_id
1 'polypeptide(L)'
;MGSKYALLPVLHDVFSSVAPVSADDPEGEGGAVRPATAIDAFSGSGVVSYLMKAEGRRVVSNDFLAFPAVIARASVVNGSTTLSDDLVDEICGPPADDRDIVRRTFDGVFFSADDRAFLDSAWSHVDRLDGAERDLAIAGLVLAAARKQPRGVFTFTGARYDDGRRDLRMTMAEQFRAAVQAYGATVFDDGLAHEAVEGDVADLRRPPADLVYLDPPYAPPRDDADYMKRYHFLQGLAVYWRGQTIMTETKTKKIVKLFTPFAYPRTVDDALVRTFEQFADAGALVLSYSSNAVPSRERIEQLMRTVKPHVEVRVVDHTYSFGTHRTATRTAATEYVFVGRD
;
A
#
# COMPACT_ATOMS: atom_id res chain seq x y z
N MET A 1 -8.22 -2.20 1.19
CA MET A 1 -7.90 -1.09 2.13
C MET A 1 -7.28 0.02 1.33
N GLY A 2 -7.66 1.28 1.58
CA GLY A 2 -7.09 2.44 0.89
C GLY A 2 -8.18 3.45 0.54
N SER A 3 -8.02 4.71 0.95
CA SER A 3 -8.94 5.81 0.61
C SER A 3 -8.80 6.27 -0.84
N LYS A 4 -7.80 5.75 -1.56
CA LYS A 4 -7.37 6.25 -2.87
C LYS A 4 -8.25 5.83 -4.06
N TYR A 5 -9.17 4.87 -3.89
CA TYR A 5 -10.11 4.49 -4.97
C TYR A 5 -10.94 5.69 -5.48
N ALA A 6 -11.33 6.60 -4.59
CA ALA A 6 -12.06 7.81 -4.98
C ALA A 6 -11.19 8.81 -5.77
N LEU A 7 -9.86 8.73 -5.64
CA LEU A 7 -8.92 9.59 -6.35
C LEU A 7 -8.50 9.04 -7.71
N LEU A 8 -8.71 7.74 -7.99
CA LEU A 8 -8.22 7.12 -9.23
C LEU A 8 -8.68 7.83 -10.52
N PRO A 9 -9.95 8.27 -10.67
CA PRO A 9 -10.35 9.00 -11.87
C PRO A 9 -9.56 10.30 -12.06
N VAL A 10 -9.36 11.05 -10.97
CA VAL A 10 -8.60 12.31 -11.00
C VAL A 10 -7.12 12.05 -11.26
N LEU A 11 -6.55 11.01 -10.66
CA LEU A 11 -5.16 10.62 -10.90
C LEU A 11 -4.95 10.16 -12.34
N HIS A 12 -5.87 9.38 -12.91
CA HIS A 12 -5.85 8.98 -14.32
C HIS A 12 -5.80 10.20 -15.25
N ASP A 13 -6.70 11.17 -15.04
CA ASP A 13 -6.73 12.40 -15.84
C ASP A 13 -5.43 13.20 -15.70
N VAL A 14 -4.91 13.32 -14.46
CA VAL A 14 -3.65 14.01 -14.19
C VAL A 14 -2.49 13.31 -14.91
N PHE A 15 -2.29 12.01 -14.68
CA PHE A 15 -1.19 11.23 -15.25
C PHE A 15 -1.21 11.25 -16.77
N SER A 16 -2.39 11.09 -17.38
CA SER A 16 -2.57 11.15 -18.83
C SER A 16 -2.23 12.53 -19.40
N SER A 17 -2.46 13.60 -18.64
CA SER A 17 -2.16 14.97 -19.08
C SER A 17 -0.68 15.36 -18.95
N VAL A 18 0.02 14.87 -17.91
CA VAL A 18 1.39 15.32 -17.60
C VAL A 18 2.48 14.36 -18.06
N ALA A 19 2.14 13.08 -18.23
CA ALA A 19 3.07 12.04 -18.68
C ALA A 19 2.32 11.08 -19.62
N PRO A 20 1.88 11.55 -20.81
CA PRO A 20 1.11 10.74 -21.73
C PRO A 20 1.90 9.51 -22.18
N VAL A 21 1.23 8.36 -22.26
CA VAL A 21 1.80 7.16 -22.86
C VAL A 21 1.48 7.22 -24.35
N SER A 22 2.50 7.19 -25.20
CA SER A 22 2.30 7.16 -26.65
C SER A 22 1.54 5.89 -27.03
N ALA A 23 0.30 6.06 -27.52
CA ALA A 23 -0.43 5.00 -28.18
C ALA A 23 0.16 4.84 -29.58
N ASP A 24 1.04 3.85 -29.76
CA ASP A 24 1.52 3.37 -31.05
C ASP A 24 2.06 4.42 -32.05
N ASP A 25 3.37 4.39 -32.30
CA ASP A 25 3.92 4.82 -33.59
C ASP A 25 4.30 3.53 -34.36
N PRO A 26 3.37 2.88 -35.09
CA PRO A 26 3.65 1.61 -35.76
C PRO A 26 4.44 1.80 -37.07
N GLU A 27 4.71 3.03 -37.50
CA GLU A 27 5.40 3.35 -38.74
C GLU A 27 6.43 4.49 -38.55
N GLY A 28 7.37 4.29 -37.64
CA GLY A 28 8.56 5.13 -37.51
C GLY A 28 9.81 4.31 -37.81
N GLU A 29 10.45 4.54 -38.95
CA GLU A 29 11.74 3.96 -39.30
C GLU A 29 12.76 4.09 -38.15
N GLY A 30 13.06 2.98 -37.47
CA GLY A 30 14.32 2.78 -36.75
C GLY A 30 14.48 3.32 -35.32
N GLY A 31 13.42 3.71 -34.61
CA GLY A 31 13.52 4.13 -33.20
C GLY A 31 12.53 3.42 -32.29
N ALA A 32 12.98 2.51 -31.43
CA ALA A 32 12.11 1.91 -30.42
C ALA A 32 11.59 3.01 -29.47
N VAL A 33 10.27 3.20 -29.41
CA VAL A 33 9.63 4.09 -28.43
C VAL A 33 9.93 3.54 -27.04
N ARG A 34 10.68 4.30 -26.22
CA ARG A 34 10.92 3.93 -24.83
C ARG A 34 9.58 4.02 -24.07
N PRO A 35 9.16 2.98 -23.33
CA PRO A 35 7.95 3.05 -22.52
C PRO A 35 8.10 4.13 -21.45
N ALA A 36 7.04 4.91 -21.25
CA ALA A 36 6.98 5.90 -20.18
C ALA A 36 7.21 5.22 -18.82
N THR A 37 8.01 5.86 -17.98
CA THR A 37 8.44 5.35 -16.68
C THR A 37 7.75 6.12 -15.56
N ALA A 38 7.19 5.39 -14.60
CA ALA A 38 6.52 5.96 -13.44
C ALA A 38 7.09 5.38 -12.14
N ILE A 39 7.21 6.22 -11.11
CA ILE A 39 7.58 5.81 -9.75
C ILE A 39 6.41 6.10 -8.82
N ASP A 40 5.97 5.09 -8.08
CA ASP A 40 5.08 5.26 -6.92
C ASP A 40 5.94 5.10 -5.66
N ALA A 41 6.33 6.24 -5.06
CA ALA A 41 7.31 6.24 -3.98
C ALA A 41 6.78 5.70 -2.65
N PHE A 42 5.45 5.63 -2.49
CA PHE A 42 4.74 5.25 -1.26
C PHE A 42 3.50 4.40 -1.61
N SER A 43 3.74 3.21 -2.13
CA SER A 43 2.73 2.40 -2.82
C SER A 43 1.55 1.97 -1.95
N GLY A 44 1.76 1.74 -0.64
CA GLY A 44 0.71 1.42 0.31
C GLY A 44 -0.17 0.23 -0.09
N SER A 45 -1.33 0.50 -0.71
CA SER A 45 -2.23 -0.56 -1.19
C SER A 45 -1.89 -1.09 -2.60
N GLY A 46 -0.94 -0.45 -3.29
CA GLY A 46 -0.56 -0.75 -4.67
C GLY A 46 -1.55 -0.27 -5.73
N VAL A 47 -2.68 0.34 -5.35
CA VAL A 47 -3.75 0.70 -6.30
C VAL A 47 -3.33 1.76 -7.33
N VAL A 48 -2.49 2.73 -6.93
CA VAL A 48 -2.01 3.77 -7.84
C VAL A 48 -0.91 3.22 -8.75
N SER A 49 0.04 2.45 -8.20
CA SER A 49 0.98 1.65 -9.00
C SER A 49 0.28 0.77 -10.05
N TYR A 50 -0.81 0.10 -9.67
CA TYR A 50 -1.59 -0.74 -10.57
C TYR A 50 -2.30 0.07 -11.65
N LEU A 51 -2.82 1.26 -11.32
CA LEU A 51 -3.36 2.20 -12.32
C LEU A 51 -2.29 2.58 -13.35
N MET A 52 -1.08 2.94 -12.91
CA MET A 52 0.02 3.30 -13.81
C MET A 52 0.41 2.14 -14.73
N LYS A 53 0.43 0.90 -14.21
CA LYS A 53 0.62 -0.31 -15.00
C LYS A 53 -0.49 -0.47 -16.05
N ALA A 54 -1.75 -0.37 -15.64
CA ALA A 54 -2.90 -0.49 -16.53
C ALA A 54 -2.94 0.60 -17.62
N GLU A 55 -2.30 1.75 -17.38
CA GLU A 55 -2.13 2.82 -18.36
C GLU A 55 -0.92 2.62 -19.29
N GLY A 56 -0.18 1.51 -19.18
CA GLY A 56 0.94 1.16 -20.06
C GLY A 56 2.29 1.78 -19.68
N ARG A 57 2.50 2.10 -18.40
CA ARG A 57 3.80 2.60 -17.91
C ARG A 57 4.65 1.49 -17.31
N ARG A 58 5.96 1.61 -17.47
CA ARG A 58 6.92 0.85 -16.68
C ARG A 58 6.94 1.42 -15.26
N VAL A 59 6.58 0.61 -14.27
CA VAL A 59 6.35 1.08 -12.88
C VAL A 59 7.47 0.63 -11.96
N VAL A 60 7.95 1.54 -11.12
CA VAL A 60 8.72 1.23 -9.91
C VAL A 60 7.86 1.59 -8.70
N SER A 61 7.38 0.58 -7.98
CA SER A 61 6.66 0.76 -6.72
C SER A 61 7.64 0.70 -5.55
N ASN A 62 7.50 1.58 -4.58
CA ASN A 62 8.29 1.56 -3.35
C ASN A 62 7.38 1.68 -2.13
N ASP A 63 7.72 1.01 -1.04
CA ASP A 63 7.17 1.32 0.28
C ASP A 63 8.18 1.03 1.36
N PHE A 64 8.05 1.71 2.50
CA PHE A 64 8.91 1.48 3.64
C PHE A 64 8.59 0.17 4.38
N LEU A 65 7.35 -0.30 4.26
CA LEU A 65 6.89 -1.54 4.88
C LEU A 65 6.96 -2.72 3.90
N ALA A 66 7.08 -3.93 4.47
CA ALA A 66 7.15 -5.16 3.70
C ALA A 66 5.81 -5.52 3.07
N PHE A 67 4.70 -5.36 3.80
CA PHE A 67 3.40 -5.81 3.28
C PHE A 67 2.92 -5.03 2.03
N PRO A 68 3.11 -3.70 1.91
CA PRO A 68 2.84 -2.98 0.67
C PRO A 68 3.75 -3.42 -0.47
N ALA A 69 5.05 -3.61 -0.21
CA ALA A 69 6.01 -4.05 -1.22
C ALA A 69 5.64 -5.45 -1.76
N VAL A 70 5.22 -6.38 -0.89
CA VAL A 70 4.68 -7.69 -1.28
C VAL A 70 3.43 -7.53 -2.15
N ILE A 71 2.49 -6.66 -1.76
CA ILE A 71 1.27 -6.41 -2.56
C ILE A 71 1.65 -5.90 -3.95
N ALA A 72 2.58 -4.95 -4.05
CA ALA A 72 3.05 -4.43 -5.33
C ALA A 72 3.74 -5.51 -6.17
N ARG A 73 4.53 -6.41 -5.56
CA ARG A 73 5.07 -7.57 -6.30
C ARG A 73 3.96 -8.49 -6.83
N ALA A 74 2.96 -8.76 -6.00
CA ALA A 74 1.86 -9.65 -6.34
C ALA A 74 0.91 -9.12 -7.43
N SER A 75 0.65 -7.79 -7.48
CA SER A 75 -0.33 -7.19 -8.40
C SER A 75 0.27 -6.35 -9.52
N VAL A 76 1.45 -5.76 -9.33
CA VAL A 76 2.09 -4.87 -10.31
C VAL A 76 3.19 -5.62 -11.05
N VAL A 77 4.16 -6.21 -10.32
CA VAL A 77 5.30 -6.90 -10.93
C VAL A 77 4.92 -8.23 -11.56
N ASN A 78 4.00 -8.97 -10.94
CA ASN A 78 3.52 -10.24 -11.46
C ASN A 78 2.70 -10.04 -12.74
N GLY A 79 3.18 -10.60 -13.85
CA GLY A 79 2.53 -10.55 -15.16
C GLY A 79 1.68 -11.79 -15.50
N SER A 80 1.92 -12.93 -14.85
CA SER A 80 1.38 -14.20 -15.36
C SER A 80 1.08 -15.28 -14.32
N THR A 81 1.62 -15.18 -13.11
CA THR A 81 1.50 -16.23 -12.11
C THR A 81 0.18 -16.12 -11.36
N THR A 82 -0.51 -17.23 -11.15
CA THR A 82 -1.66 -17.36 -10.25
C THR A 82 -1.47 -18.60 -9.38
N LEU A 83 -2.13 -18.68 -8.23
CA LEU A 83 -2.09 -19.90 -7.40
C LEU A 83 -3.10 -20.91 -7.93
N SER A 84 -2.66 -22.14 -8.15
CA SER A 84 -3.56 -23.25 -8.49
C SER A 84 -4.46 -23.60 -7.30
N ASP A 85 -5.62 -24.18 -7.59
CA ASP A 85 -6.55 -24.61 -6.53
C ASP A 85 -5.90 -25.64 -5.60
N ASP A 86 -5.08 -26.56 -6.14
CA ASP A 86 -4.34 -27.56 -5.36
C ASP A 86 -3.37 -26.90 -4.36
N LEU A 87 -2.61 -25.88 -4.80
CA LEU A 87 -1.69 -25.15 -3.93
C LEU A 87 -2.46 -24.34 -2.87
N VAL A 88 -3.59 -23.74 -3.24
CA VAL A 88 -4.45 -23.02 -2.28
C VAL A 88 -5.00 -23.97 -1.23
N ASP A 89 -5.40 -25.18 -1.62
CA ASP A 89 -5.88 -26.21 -0.70
C ASP A 89 -4.75 -26.77 0.19
N GLU A 90 -3.54 -26.92 -0.34
CA GLU A 90 -2.34 -27.25 0.46
C GLU A 90 -2.09 -26.19 1.54
N ILE A 91 -2.05 -24.91 1.17
CA ILE A 91 -1.85 -23.80 2.12
C ILE A 91 -2.97 -23.77 3.18
N CYS A 92 -4.21 -24.10 2.80
CA CYS A 92 -5.33 -24.18 3.72
C CYS A 92 -5.38 -25.48 4.55
N GLY A 93 -4.49 -26.43 4.26
CA GLY A 93 -4.46 -27.74 4.88
C GLY A 93 -3.72 -27.77 6.23
N PRO A 94 -3.41 -28.99 6.71
CA PRO A 94 -2.60 -29.20 7.91
C PRO A 94 -1.23 -28.51 7.82
N PRO A 95 -0.63 -28.11 8.96
CA PRO A 95 0.62 -27.36 8.95
C PRO A 95 1.79 -28.21 8.45
N ALA A 96 2.67 -27.57 7.69
CA ALA A 96 3.88 -28.15 7.12
C ALA A 96 5.02 -28.30 8.15
N ASP A 97 4.97 -27.53 9.24
CA ASP A 97 5.89 -27.59 10.38
C ASP A 97 5.18 -27.17 11.70
N ASP A 98 5.93 -26.94 12.77
CA ASP A 98 5.42 -26.70 14.12
C ASP A 98 5.37 -25.21 14.52
N ARG A 99 5.57 -24.28 13.60
CA ARG A 99 5.60 -22.84 13.90
C ARG A 99 4.31 -22.36 14.57
N ASP A 100 4.44 -21.49 15.58
CA ASP A 100 3.30 -21.12 16.43
C ASP A 100 3.28 -19.64 16.87
N ILE A 101 4.04 -18.76 16.20
CA ILE A 101 4.22 -17.37 16.63
C ILE A 101 2.87 -16.66 16.77
N VAL A 102 1.95 -16.88 15.83
CA VAL A 102 0.65 -16.22 15.84
C VAL A 102 -0.20 -16.71 17.02
N ARG A 103 -0.30 -18.02 17.20
CA ARG A 103 -1.02 -18.65 18.32
C ARG A 103 -0.47 -18.22 19.69
N ARG A 104 0.86 -18.28 19.87
CA ARG A 104 1.53 -18.01 21.15
C ARG A 104 1.54 -16.53 21.52
N THR A 105 1.69 -15.64 20.54
CA THR A 105 1.88 -14.21 20.80
C THR A 105 0.57 -13.44 20.83
N PHE A 106 -0.38 -13.81 19.97
CA PHE A 106 -1.63 -13.06 19.76
C PHE A 106 -2.84 -13.76 20.40
N ASP A 107 -2.60 -14.47 21.52
CA ASP A 107 -3.70 -15.10 22.25
C ASP A 107 -4.68 -14.04 22.84
N GLY A 108 -5.98 -14.12 22.55
CA GLY A 108 -7.00 -13.16 22.96
C GLY A 108 -6.91 -11.78 22.32
N VAL A 109 -6.07 -11.57 21.29
CA VAL A 109 -5.79 -10.23 20.75
C VAL A 109 -6.75 -9.84 19.61
N PHE A 110 -6.61 -10.46 18.43
CA PHE A 110 -7.35 -10.06 17.22
C PHE A 110 -8.31 -11.13 16.69
N PHE A 111 -7.88 -12.39 16.71
CA PHE A 111 -8.57 -13.47 16.02
C PHE A 111 -8.86 -14.65 16.94
N SER A 112 -9.79 -15.51 16.51
CA SER A 112 -10.15 -16.74 17.21
C SER A 112 -8.98 -17.74 17.26
N ALA A 113 -9.11 -18.80 18.08
CA ALA A 113 -8.10 -19.86 18.14
C ALA A 113 -7.85 -20.51 16.78
N ASP A 114 -8.93 -20.84 16.06
CA ASP A 114 -8.85 -21.49 14.75
C ASP A 114 -8.22 -20.58 13.70
N ASP A 115 -8.58 -19.29 13.68
CA ASP A 115 -7.99 -18.33 12.74
C ASP A 115 -6.49 -18.14 12.97
N ARG A 116 -6.04 -18.11 14.23
CA ARG A 116 -4.60 -18.00 14.55
C ARG A 116 -3.84 -19.26 14.17
N ALA A 117 -4.43 -20.43 14.43
CA ALA A 117 -3.86 -21.71 14.01
C ALA A 117 -3.74 -21.79 12.48
N PHE A 118 -4.76 -21.31 11.75
CA PHE A 118 -4.71 -21.20 10.31
C PHE A 118 -3.56 -20.29 9.84
N LEU A 119 -3.39 -19.10 10.43
CA LEU A 119 -2.32 -18.17 10.01
C LEU A 119 -0.93 -18.79 10.18
N ASP A 120 -0.68 -19.51 11.28
CA ASP A 120 0.58 -20.26 11.48
C ASP A 120 0.73 -21.39 10.46
N SER A 121 -0.34 -22.18 10.24
CA SER A 121 -0.36 -23.29 9.28
C SER A 121 -0.09 -22.80 7.86
N ALA A 122 -0.83 -21.81 7.38
CA ALA A 122 -0.68 -21.25 6.05
C ALA A 122 0.75 -20.73 5.83
N TRP A 123 1.32 -20.02 6.81
CA TRP A 123 2.69 -19.53 6.68
C TRP A 123 3.73 -20.65 6.59
N SER A 124 3.49 -21.81 7.19
CA SER A 124 4.41 -22.96 7.07
C SER A 124 4.54 -23.49 5.65
N HIS A 125 3.50 -23.33 4.83
CA HIS A 125 3.50 -23.61 3.40
C HIS A 125 4.08 -22.44 2.59
N VAL A 126 3.61 -21.22 2.86
CA VAL A 126 4.06 -20.00 2.16
C VAL A 126 5.58 -19.81 2.22
N ASP A 127 6.21 -20.23 3.31
CA ASP A 127 7.66 -20.11 3.49
C ASP A 127 8.49 -21.01 2.57
N ARG A 128 7.86 -22.01 1.95
CA ARG A 128 8.47 -22.93 0.99
C ARG A 128 8.30 -22.46 -0.46
N LEU A 129 7.44 -21.46 -0.67
CA LEU A 129 7.21 -20.85 -1.96
C LEU A 129 8.26 -19.78 -2.24
N ASP A 130 8.44 -19.47 -3.53
CA ASP A 130 9.26 -18.37 -4.00
C ASP A 130 8.50 -17.51 -5.02
N GLY A 131 9.16 -16.44 -5.47
CA GLY A 131 8.66 -15.54 -6.51
C GLY A 131 7.21 -15.06 -6.31
N ALA A 132 6.48 -15.00 -7.42
CA ALA A 132 5.13 -14.47 -7.47
C ALA A 132 4.10 -15.35 -6.73
N GLU A 133 4.31 -16.67 -6.63
CA GLU A 133 3.42 -17.54 -5.85
C GLU A 133 3.48 -17.18 -4.36
N ARG A 134 4.70 -17.00 -3.84
CA ARG A 134 4.90 -16.54 -2.46
C ARG A 134 4.25 -15.18 -2.22
N ASP A 135 4.49 -14.22 -3.12
CA ASP A 135 3.96 -12.88 -2.98
C ASP A 135 2.42 -12.85 -3.02
N LEU A 136 1.79 -13.62 -3.91
CA LEU A 136 0.32 -13.79 -3.97
C LEU A 136 -0.23 -14.42 -2.70
N ALA A 137 0.41 -15.46 -2.16
CA ALA A 137 -0.01 -16.11 -0.94
C ALA A 137 0.08 -15.15 0.27
N ILE A 138 1.18 -14.40 0.39
CA ILE A 138 1.33 -13.41 1.47
C ILE A 138 0.32 -12.26 1.30
N ALA A 139 0.14 -11.74 0.09
CA ALA A 139 -0.86 -10.69 -0.18
C ALA A 139 -2.28 -11.18 0.17
N GLY A 140 -2.61 -12.44 -0.17
CA GLY A 140 -3.85 -13.10 0.21
C GLY A 140 -4.04 -13.16 1.73
N LEU A 141 -3.02 -13.58 2.48
CA LEU A 141 -3.05 -13.62 3.95
C LEU A 141 -3.22 -12.23 4.57
N VAL A 142 -2.51 -11.22 4.05
CA VAL A 142 -2.61 -9.83 4.50
C VAL A 142 -4.02 -9.29 4.28
N LEU A 143 -4.60 -9.51 3.10
CA LEU A 143 -5.95 -9.05 2.80
C LEU A 143 -7.01 -9.81 3.60
N ALA A 144 -6.85 -11.12 3.80
CA ALA A 144 -7.72 -11.94 4.62
C ALA A 144 -7.77 -11.43 6.08
N ALA A 145 -6.59 -11.23 6.70
CA ALA A 145 -6.47 -10.69 8.04
C ALA A 145 -7.09 -9.28 8.16
N ALA A 146 -6.85 -8.43 7.17
CA ALA A 146 -7.42 -7.09 7.13
C ALA A 146 -8.94 -7.06 6.98
N ARG A 147 -9.54 -7.93 6.15
CA ARG A 147 -10.99 -8.01 5.99
C ARG A 147 -11.66 -8.56 7.25
N LYS A 148 -11.02 -9.54 7.87
CA LYS A 148 -11.50 -10.21 9.08
C LYS A 148 -11.34 -9.37 10.36
N GLN A 149 -10.49 -8.34 10.36
CA GLN A 149 -10.38 -7.39 11.46
C GLN A 149 -11.40 -6.23 11.29
N PRO A 150 -12.19 -5.86 12.31
CA PRO A 150 -13.09 -4.72 12.22
C PRO A 150 -12.35 -3.44 11.81
N ARG A 151 -12.90 -2.71 10.83
CA ARG A 151 -12.26 -1.56 10.16
C ARG A 151 -10.90 -1.83 9.50
N GLY A 152 -10.41 -3.06 9.51
CA GLY A 152 -9.10 -3.44 8.99
C GLY A 152 -7.90 -2.85 9.73
N VAL A 153 -8.06 -2.43 10.99
CA VAL A 153 -6.98 -1.83 11.79
C VAL A 153 -6.71 -2.61 13.07
N PHE A 154 -5.45 -2.66 13.46
CA PHE A 154 -4.93 -3.49 14.55
C PHE A 154 -4.57 -2.64 15.79
N THR A 155 -5.37 -1.61 16.08
CA THR A 155 -5.15 -0.68 17.20
C THR A 155 -5.97 -1.01 18.46
N PHE A 156 -6.88 -1.97 18.38
CA PHE A 156 -7.71 -2.43 19.48
C PHE A 156 -7.91 -3.94 19.43
N THR A 157 -8.28 -4.54 20.57
CA THR A 157 -8.54 -5.97 20.72
C THR A 157 -10.05 -6.26 20.79
N GLY A 158 -10.42 -7.51 20.54
CA GLY A 158 -11.81 -8.00 20.62
C GLY A 158 -12.75 -7.49 19.53
N ALA A 159 -14.05 -7.77 19.66
CA ALA A 159 -15.08 -7.48 18.66
C ALA A 159 -15.55 -6.00 18.62
N ARG A 160 -14.71 -5.06 19.04
CA ARG A 160 -15.06 -3.65 19.02
C ARG A 160 -15.23 -3.20 17.57
N TYR A 161 -16.33 -2.52 17.26
CA TYR A 161 -16.70 -2.10 15.89
C TYR A 161 -17.03 -3.24 14.92
N ASP A 162 -17.31 -4.44 15.42
CA ASP A 162 -17.97 -5.49 14.64
C ASP A 162 -19.35 -4.97 14.19
N ASP A 163 -19.51 -4.81 12.89
CA ASP A 163 -20.73 -4.35 12.22
C ASP A 163 -21.52 -5.52 11.61
N GLY A 164 -21.08 -6.76 11.86
CA GLY A 164 -21.72 -7.98 11.40
C GLY A 164 -21.61 -8.21 9.89
N ARG A 165 -20.75 -7.48 9.16
CA ARG A 165 -20.55 -7.69 7.72
C ARG A 165 -20.06 -9.11 7.40
N ARG A 166 -20.34 -9.58 6.18
CA ARG A 166 -19.99 -10.93 5.71
C ARG A 166 -18.55 -11.30 6.01
N ASP A 167 -17.63 -10.36 5.79
CA ASP A 167 -16.20 -10.59 5.97
C ASP A 167 -15.82 -11.04 7.38
N LEU A 168 -16.50 -10.54 8.42
CA LEU A 168 -16.20 -10.88 9.81
C LEU A 168 -16.72 -12.28 10.19
N ARG A 169 -17.68 -12.80 9.41
CA ARG A 169 -18.31 -14.12 9.65
C ARG A 169 -17.61 -15.25 8.91
N MET A 170 -16.86 -14.95 7.85
CA MET A 170 -16.07 -15.93 7.12
C MET A 170 -14.92 -16.43 7.98
N THR A 171 -14.58 -17.71 7.88
CA THR A 171 -13.34 -18.28 8.42
C THR A 171 -12.11 -17.62 7.79
N MET A 172 -10.95 -17.65 8.45
CA MET A 172 -9.72 -17.10 7.86
C MET A 172 -9.34 -17.82 6.55
N ALA A 173 -9.60 -19.13 6.45
CA ALA A 173 -9.36 -19.92 5.24
C ALA A 173 -10.27 -19.48 4.07
N GLU A 174 -11.56 -19.24 4.31
CA GLU A 174 -12.46 -18.70 3.29
C GLU A 174 -12.04 -17.30 2.84
N GLN A 175 -11.61 -16.45 3.79
CA GLN A 175 -11.07 -15.13 3.48
C GLN A 175 -9.82 -15.21 2.61
N PHE A 176 -8.90 -16.12 2.95
CA PHE A 176 -7.68 -16.35 2.18
C PHE A 176 -7.98 -16.81 0.76
N ARG A 177 -8.83 -17.82 0.56
CA ARG A 177 -9.25 -18.27 -0.78
C ARG A 177 -9.85 -17.14 -1.62
N ALA A 178 -10.76 -16.37 -1.02
CA ALA A 178 -11.36 -15.22 -1.70
C ALA A 178 -10.34 -14.11 -2.02
N ALA A 179 -9.35 -13.90 -1.15
CA ALA A 179 -8.30 -12.91 -1.36
C ALA A 179 -7.32 -13.32 -2.47
N VAL A 180 -6.89 -14.59 -2.50
CA VAL A 180 -6.02 -15.13 -3.56
C VAL A 180 -6.71 -15.03 -4.92
N GLN A 181 -7.98 -15.41 -5.03
CA GLN A 181 -8.72 -15.26 -6.29
C GLN A 181 -8.84 -13.79 -6.71
N ALA A 182 -9.09 -12.87 -5.76
CA ALA A 182 -9.16 -11.45 -6.05
C ALA A 182 -7.82 -10.89 -6.56
N TYR A 183 -6.68 -11.30 -5.99
CA TYR A 183 -5.36 -10.90 -6.49
C TYR A 183 -5.02 -11.58 -7.81
N GLY A 184 -5.36 -12.85 -8.00
CA GLY A 184 -5.18 -13.55 -9.27
C GLY A 184 -5.91 -12.85 -10.42
N ALA A 185 -7.09 -12.30 -10.18
CA ALA A 185 -7.84 -11.50 -11.16
C ALA A 185 -7.20 -10.14 -11.50
N THR A 186 -6.19 -9.69 -10.75
CA THR A 186 -5.39 -8.50 -11.08
C THR A 186 -4.16 -8.81 -11.93
N VAL A 187 -3.84 -10.09 -12.16
CA VAL A 187 -2.63 -10.47 -12.89
C VAL A 187 -2.87 -10.34 -14.38
N PHE A 188 -2.03 -9.55 -15.05
CA PHE A 188 -1.97 -9.45 -16.50
C PHE A 188 -0.57 -9.03 -16.95
N ASP A 189 -0.20 -9.47 -18.14
CA ASP A 189 1.06 -9.14 -18.82
C ASP A 189 0.82 -7.97 -19.77
N ASP A 190 1.58 -6.90 -19.60
CA ASP A 190 1.62 -5.73 -20.49
C ASP A 190 2.95 -5.64 -21.27
N GLY A 191 3.81 -6.65 -21.15
CA GLY A 191 5.12 -6.72 -21.78
C GLY A 191 6.18 -5.81 -21.14
N LEU A 192 5.89 -5.13 -20.02
CA LEU A 192 6.79 -4.19 -19.37
C LEU A 192 7.46 -4.78 -18.11
N ALA A 193 8.73 -4.43 -17.91
CA ALA A 193 9.49 -4.87 -16.73
C ALA A 193 9.28 -3.92 -15.55
N HIS A 194 8.29 -4.21 -14.70
CA HIS A 194 8.04 -3.47 -13.46
C HIS A 194 8.97 -3.90 -12.31
N GLU A 195 9.06 -3.07 -11.27
CA GLU A 195 9.83 -3.33 -10.07
C GLU A 195 9.02 -2.94 -8.82
N ALA A 196 9.23 -3.67 -7.72
CA ALA A 196 8.74 -3.28 -6.40
C ALA A 196 9.86 -3.38 -5.36
N VAL A 197 10.02 -2.31 -4.58
CA VAL A 197 11.10 -2.07 -3.63
C VAL A 197 10.53 -1.95 -2.22
N GLU A 198 11.20 -2.57 -1.25
CA GLU A 198 10.96 -2.35 0.18
C GLU A 198 12.11 -1.47 0.71
N GLY A 199 11.81 -0.21 1.08
CA GLY A 199 12.83 0.72 1.54
C GLY A 199 12.32 2.13 1.86
N ASP A 200 13.13 2.87 2.59
CA ASP A 200 12.90 4.31 2.79
C ASP A 200 13.03 5.03 1.44
N VAL A 201 12.11 5.96 1.16
CA VAL A 201 12.12 6.77 -0.06
C VAL A 201 13.45 7.51 -0.24
N ALA A 202 14.11 7.91 0.86
CA ALA A 202 15.40 8.61 0.82
C ALA A 202 16.52 7.75 0.19
N ASP A 203 16.38 6.42 0.20
CA ASP A 203 17.32 5.48 -0.38
C ASP A 203 16.89 4.99 -1.77
N LEU A 204 15.73 5.42 -2.28
CA LEU A 204 15.19 5.03 -3.59
C LEU A 204 15.92 5.76 -4.73
N ARG A 205 17.13 5.28 -5.05
CA ARG A 205 17.94 5.79 -6.16
C ARG A 205 17.46 5.19 -7.48
N ARG A 206 16.83 6.00 -8.33
CA ARG A 206 16.37 5.59 -9.67
C ARG A 206 16.75 6.65 -10.71
N PRO A 207 16.93 6.26 -11.99
CA PRO A 207 17.03 7.22 -13.07
C PRO A 207 15.79 8.13 -13.13
N PRO A 208 15.89 9.33 -13.73
CA PRO A 208 14.75 10.20 -13.94
C PRO A 208 13.59 9.46 -14.64
N ALA A 209 12.39 9.66 -14.09
CA ALA A 209 11.14 9.09 -14.58
C ALA A 209 10.25 10.17 -15.19
N ASP A 210 9.32 9.77 -16.06
CA ASP A 210 8.38 10.70 -16.68
C ASP A 210 7.33 11.17 -15.66
N LEU A 211 7.02 10.34 -14.67
CA LEU A 211 6.08 10.61 -13.59
C LEU A 211 6.60 10.07 -12.26
N VAL A 212 6.55 10.88 -11.20
CA VAL A 212 6.71 10.41 -9.82
C VAL A 212 5.47 10.78 -9.02
N TYR A 213 4.82 9.77 -8.46
CA TYR A 213 3.69 9.91 -7.55
C TYR A 213 4.13 9.75 -6.09
N LEU A 214 3.61 10.64 -5.27
CA LEU A 214 3.92 10.75 -3.85
C LEU A 214 2.61 10.68 -3.03
N ASP A 215 2.56 9.76 -2.09
CA ASP A 215 1.51 9.68 -1.05
C ASP A 215 2.15 9.37 0.31
N PRO A 216 3.02 10.27 0.82
CA PRO A 216 3.75 10.03 2.05
C PRO A 216 2.78 9.88 3.24
N PRO A 217 3.18 9.17 4.30
CA PRO A 217 2.36 9.07 5.50
C PRO A 217 2.13 10.46 6.08
N TYR A 218 0.88 10.80 6.35
CA TYR A 218 0.52 12.09 6.93
C TYR A 218 1.04 12.20 8.36
N ALA A 219 1.50 13.39 8.77
CA ALA A 219 1.63 13.73 10.18
C ALA A 219 0.22 14.08 10.70
N PRO A 220 -0.47 13.16 11.39
CA PRO A 220 -1.82 13.44 11.83
C PRO A 220 -1.80 14.43 13.01
N PRO A 221 -2.86 15.22 13.21
CA PRO A 221 -3.00 16.05 14.40
C PRO A 221 -3.03 15.23 15.71
N ARG A 222 -3.33 13.92 15.61
CA ARG A 222 -3.41 12.96 16.72
C ARG A 222 -2.74 11.63 16.36
N ASP A 223 -2.07 11.04 17.34
CA ASP A 223 -1.22 9.85 17.22
C ASP A 223 -1.95 8.54 16.81
N ASP A 224 -3.29 8.51 16.87
CA ASP A 224 -4.12 7.34 16.54
C ASP A 224 -4.33 7.10 15.03
N ALA A 225 -3.85 8.02 14.18
CA ALA A 225 -3.87 7.90 12.73
C ALA A 225 -2.56 7.42 12.10
N ASP A 226 -1.54 7.12 12.92
CA ASP A 226 -0.27 6.58 12.45
C ASP A 226 -0.46 5.24 11.69
N TYR A 227 -0.07 5.24 10.42
CA TYR A 227 -0.17 4.13 9.50
C TYR A 227 0.51 2.86 10.03
N MET A 228 1.73 2.99 10.55
CA MET A 228 2.48 1.85 11.09
C MET A 228 1.81 1.27 12.33
N LYS A 229 1.20 2.11 13.18
CA LYS A 229 0.44 1.63 14.35
C LYS A 229 -0.82 0.88 13.96
N ARG A 230 -1.49 1.29 12.87
CA ARG A 230 -2.73 0.67 12.40
C ARG A 230 -2.51 -0.69 11.75
N TYR A 231 -1.38 -0.87 11.06
CA TYR A 231 -1.12 -2.05 10.24
C TYR A 231 0.06 -2.89 10.73
N HIS A 232 0.49 -2.70 11.98
CA HIS A 232 1.62 -3.41 12.58
C HIS A 232 1.48 -4.95 12.51
N PHE A 233 0.26 -5.48 12.60
CA PHE A 233 0.00 -6.91 12.51
C PHE A 233 0.20 -7.40 11.08
N LEU A 234 -0.22 -6.63 10.07
CA LEU A 234 -0.05 -6.96 8.67
C LEU A 234 1.42 -6.92 8.27
N GLN A 235 2.16 -5.93 8.77
CA GLN A 235 3.61 -5.88 8.60
C GLN A 235 4.28 -7.12 9.20
N GLY A 236 3.91 -7.48 10.43
CA GLY A 236 4.40 -8.71 11.05
C GLY A 236 4.02 -9.96 10.26
N LEU A 237 2.77 -10.07 9.82
CA LEU A 237 2.27 -11.20 9.04
C LEU A 237 3.00 -11.33 7.70
N ALA A 238 3.34 -10.23 7.02
CA ALA A 238 4.04 -10.28 5.74
C ALA A 238 5.46 -10.86 5.83
N VAL A 239 6.09 -10.81 7.01
CA VAL A 239 7.46 -11.33 7.25
C VAL A 239 7.50 -12.41 8.32
N TYR A 240 6.34 -12.94 8.74
CA TYR A 240 6.19 -13.85 9.88
C TYR A 240 6.95 -13.39 11.14
N TRP A 241 6.91 -12.08 11.42
CA TRP A 241 7.61 -11.38 12.50
C TRP A 241 9.14 -11.56 12.54
N ARG A 242 9.75 -12.11 11.49
CA ARG A 242 11.21 -12.26 11.39
C ARG A 242 11.87 -10.88 11.33
N GLY A 243 12.89 -10.68 12.15
CA GLY A 243 13.58 -9.40 12.28
C GLY A 243 12.73 -8.28 12.92
N GLN A 244 11.54 -8.58 13.45
CA GLN A 244 10.66 -7.60 14.09
C GLN A 244 10.74 -7.71 15.62
N THR A 245 10.84 -6.57 16.30
CA THR A 245 10.79 -6.52 17.77
C THR A 245 9.35 -6.35 18.23
N ILE A 246 8.78 -7.36 18.89
CA ILE A 246 7.43 -7.33 19.43
C ILE A 246 7.43 -6.67 20.82
N MET A 247 6.62 -5.63 20.99
CA MET A 247 6.34 -4.91 22.23
C MET A 247 5.33 -5.70 23.07
N THR A 248 5.81 -6.74 23.75
CA THR A 248 4.98 -7.72 24.50
C THR A 248 4.15 -7.11 25.63
N GLU A 249 4.55 -5.96 26.16
CA GLU A 249 3.86 -5.20 27.18
C GLU A 249 2.60 -4.47 26.67
N THR A 250 2.48 -4.27 25.35
CA THR A 250 1.32 -3.60 24.76
C THR A 250 0.14 -4.56 24.61
N LYS A 251 -1.09 -4.04 24.77
CA LYS A 251 -2.33 -4.85 24.63
C LYS A 251 -2.46 -5.51 23.25
N THR A 252 -2.01 -4.84 22.20
CA THR A 252 -2.07 -5.35 20.82
C THR A 252 -0.78 -6.02 20.35
N LYS A 253 0.23 -6.17 21.21
CA LYS A 253 1.52 -6.78 20.87
C LYS A 253 2.14 -6.16 19.61
N LYS A 254 2.22 -4.83 19.62
CA LYS A 254 2.72 -4.04 18.47
C LYS A 254 4.16 -4.39 18.15
N ILE A 255 4.58 -4.17 16.90
CA ILE A 255 6.00 -4.15 16.57
C ILE A 255 6.57 -2.75 16.79
N VAL A 256 7.88 -2.66 17.08
CA VAL A 256 8.57 -1.37 17.18
C VAL A 256 8.41 -0.61 15.87
N LYS A 257 7.97 0.65 15.99
CA LYS A 257 7.70 1.53 14.85
C LYS A 257 9.01 1.90 14.16
N LEU A 258 9.04 1.82 12.82
CA LEU A 258 10.12 2.40 12.04
C LEU A 258 10.05 3.93 12.10
N PHE A 259 11.21 4.57 12.25
CA PHE A 259 11.25 6.03 12.23
C PHE A 259 11.01 6.55 10.81
N THR A 260 10.14 7.54 10.66
CA THR A 260 9.96 8.26 9.39
C THR A 260 9.79 9.75 9.68
N PRO A 261 10.49 10.66 8.97
CA PRO A 261 10.41 12.09 9.22
C PRO A 261 9.07 12.69 8.78
N PHE A 262 8.30 11.99 7.94
CA PHE A 262 6.96 12.43 7.51
C PHE A 262 5.91 12.37 8.62
N ALA A 263 6.12 11.54 9.66
CA ALA A 263 5.13 11.35 10.71
C ALA A 263 5.09 12.47 11.76
N TYR A 264 5.95 13.48 11.66
CA TYR A 264 6.09 14.52 12.69
C TYR A 264 5.99 15.93 12.10
N PRO A 265 5.13 16.81 12.67
CA PRO A 265 4.98 18.19 12.18
C PRO A 265 6.28 19.00 12.13
N ARG A 266 7.26 18.67 12.97
CA ARG A 266 8.54 19.38 13.05
C ARG A 266 9.54 18.99 11.96
N THR A 267 9.34 17.86 11.29
CA THR A 267 10.30 17.29 10.32
C THR A 267 9.69 17.04 8.95
N VAL A 268 8.36 17.13 8.82
CA VAL A 268 7.64 16.83 7.58
C VAL A 268 7.98 17.82 6.45
N ASP A 269 8.21 19.10 6.75
CA ASP A 269 8.67 20.09 5.76
C ASP A 269 10.00 19.64 5.13
N ASP A 270 11.02 19.37 5.96
CA ASP A 270 12.34 18.94 5.49
C ASP A 270 12.29 17.57 4.79
N ALA A 271 11.36 16.69 5.18
CA ALA A 271 11.15 15.42 4.50
C ALA A 271 10.59 15.61 3.09
N LEU A 272 9.59 16.48 2.94
CA LEU A 272 9.00 16.82 1.65
C LEU A 272 10.02 17.51 0.74
N VAL A 273 10.78 18.49 1.25
CA VAL A 273 11.84 19.18 0.49
C VAL A 273 12.84 18.17 -0.07
N ARG A 274 13.40 17.30 0.78
CA ARG A 274 14.37 16.29 0.33
C ARG A 274 13.80 15.34 -0.71
N THR A 275 12.52 14.97 -0.57
CA THR A 275 11.84 14.10 -1.54
C THR A 275 11.62 14.80 -2.87
N PHE A 276 11.20 16.07 -2.85
CA PHE A 276 11.03 16.87 -4.05
C PHE A 276 12.37 17.12 -4.76
N GLU A 277 13.44 17.38 -4.02
CA GLU A 277 14.80 17.53 -4.55
C GLU A 277 15.31 16.22 -5.17
N GLN A 278 15.10 15.09 -4.50
CA GLN A 278 15.49 13.77 -5.00
C GLN A 278 14.85 13.44 -6.35
N PHE A 279 13.60 13.87 -6.56
CA PHE A 279 12.85 13.61 -7.79
C PHE A 279 12.72 14.85 -8.69
N ALA A 280 13.55 15.88 -8.50
CA ALA A 280 13.43 17.15 -9.23
C ALA A 280 13.52 16.97 -10.75
N ASP A 281 14.33 16.02 -11.22
CA ASP A 281 14.53 15.72 -12.64
C ASP A 281 13.39 14.90 -13.28
N ALA A 282 12.36 14.51 -12.51
CA ALA A 282 11.21 13.80 -13.07
C ALA A 282 10.36 14.73 -13.95
N GLY A 283 9.78 14.23 -15.05
CA GLY A 283 8.94 15.05 -15.94
C GLY A 283 7.77 15.72 -15.20
N ALA A 284 7.11 14.98 -14.31
CA ALA A 284 6.10 15.50 -13.41
C ALA A 284 6.21 14.91 -12.00
N LEU A 285 5.94 15.76 -11.00
CA LEU A 285 5.71 15.37 -9.61
C LEU A 285 4.22 15.46 -9.30
N VAL A 286 3.60 14.37 -8.86
CA VAL A 286 2.20 14.35 -8.42
C VAL A 286 2.14 13.94 -6.96
N LEU A 287 1.58 14.77 -6.10
CA LEU A 287 1.42 14.50 -4.68
C LEU A 287 -0.06 14.48 -4.30
N SER A 288 -0.54 13.39 -3.71
CA SER A 288 -1.84 13.36 -3.05
C SER A 288 -1.70 13.69 -1.56
N TYR A 289 -2.53 14.58 -1.03
CA TYR A 289 -2.42 15.02 0.35
C TYR A 289 -3.76 15.39 0.98
N SER A 290 -3.99 14.95 2.22
CA SER A 290 -5.25 15.19 2.92
C SER A 290 -5.31 16.59 3.55
N SER A 291 -6.46 17.25 3.48
CA SER A 291 -6.68 18.58 4.09
C SER A 291 -6.58 18.59 5.62
N ASN A 292 -6.64 17.41 6.25
CA ASN A 292 -6.57 17.25 7.71
C ASN A 292 -5.16 16.98 8.22
N ALA A 293 -4.14 17.09 7.37
CA ALA A 293 -2.74 16.86 7.70
C ALA A 293 -1.93 18.16 7.68
N VAL A 294 -0.74 18.13 8.26
CA VAL A 294 0.25 19.21 8.18
C VAL A 294 1.47 18.71 7.40
N PRO A 295 2.02 19.48 6.44
CA PRO A 295 1.85 20.94 6.27
C PRO A 295 0.57 21.36 5.54
N SER A 296 0.27 22.67 5.56
CA SER A 296 -0.89 23.21 4.85
C SER A 296 -0.72 23.11 3.33
N ARG A 297 -1.83 23.25 2.59
CA ARG A 297 -1.81 23.27 1.13
C ARG A 297 -0.84 24.31 0.57
N GLU A 298 -0.92 25.54 1.05
CA GLU A 298 -0.10 26.67 0.60
C GLU A 298 1.38 26.39 0.85
N ARG A 299 1.69 25.74 1.99
CA ARG A 299 3.05 25.37 2.32
C ARG A 299 3.58 24.30 1.37
N ILE A 300 2.82 23.24 1.10
CA ILE A 300 3.21 22.19 0.14
C ILE A 300 3.43 22.77 -1.26
N GLU A 301 2.53 23.65 -1.72
CA GLU A 301 2.68 24.34 -3.01
C GLU A 301 3.96 25.18 -3.06
N GLN A 302 4.27 25.92 -1.99
CA GLN A 302 5.52 26.68 -1.88
C GLN A 302 6.75 25.78 -1.93
N LEU A 303 6.75 24.64 -1.22
CA LEU A 303 7.85 23.69 -1.21
C LEU A 303 8.04 23.04 -2.58
N MET A 304 6.98 22.63 -3.26
CA MET A 304 7.08 22.02 -4.59
C MET A 304 7.61 23.01 -5.63
N ARG A 305 7.25 24.30 -5.51
CA ARG A 305 7.76 25.37 -6.39
C ARG A 305 9.26 25.61 -6.31
N THR A 306 9.95 25.08 -5.31
CA THR A 306 11.42 25.19 -5.25
C THR A 306 12.11 24.27 -6.25
N VAL A 307 11.42 23.24 -6.74
CA VAL A 307 11.95 22.27 -7.72
C VAL A 307 11.20 22.26 -9.05
N LYS A 308 9.91 22.64 -9.06
CA LYS A 308 9.07 22.69 -10.28
C LYS A 308 8.52 24.11 -10.50
N PRO A 309 8.82 24.77 -11.63
CA PRO A 309 8.39 26.15 -11.89
C PRO A 309 6.86 26.30 -12.01
N HIS A 310 6.17 25.25 -12.47
CA HIS A 310 4.72 25.26 -12.62
C HIS A 310 4.07 24.25 -11.67
N VAL A 311 3.30 24.75 -10.70
CA VAL A 311 2.54 23.93 -9.74
C VAL A 311 1.06 24.26 -9.82
N GLU A 312 0.25 23.25 -10.12
CA GLU A 312 -1.22 23.26 -10.08
C GLU A 312 -1.71 22.46 -8.87
N VAL A 313 -2.83 22.85 -8.27
CA VAL A 313 -3.46 22.09 -7.19
C VAL A 313 -4.92 21.82 -7.54
N ARG A 314 -5.27 20.53 -7.70
CA ARG A 314 -6.64 20.07 -7.87
C ARG A 314 -7.24 19.68 -6.52
N VAL A 315 -8.51 20.00 -6.35
CA VAL A 315 -9.26 19.73 -5.11
C VAL A 315 -10.26 18.62 -5.40
N VAL A 316 -10.22 17.55 -4.61
CA VAL A 316 -11.15 16.44 -4.72
C VAL A 316 -11.96 16.35 -3.44
N ASP A 317 -13.26 16.55 -3.54
CA ASP A 317 -14.17 16.39 -2.42
C ASP A 317 -14.22 14.93 -2.01
N HIS A 318 -13.61 14.61 -0.86
CA HIS A 318 -13.68 13.29 -0.27
C HIS A 318 -14.43 13.34 1.06
N THR A 319 -15.35 12.41 1.26
CA THR A 319 -16.03 12.25 2.54
C THR A 319 -15.47 11.03 3.23
N TYR A 320 -14.65 11.23 4.26
CA TYR A 320 -14.23 10.14 5.12
C TYR A 320 -15.39 9.69 6.00
N SER A 321 -15.88 8.47 5.81
CA SER A 321 -16.83 7.84 6.72
C SER A 321 -16.08 7.16 7.88
N PHE A 322 -15.61 7.95 8.86
CA PHE A 322 -15.14 7.40 10.14
C PHE A 322 -16.27 7.44 11.17
N GLY A 323 -17.01 6.32 11.31
CA GLY A 323 -17.89 6.08 12.46
C GLY A 323 -19.31 5.65 12.12
N THR A 324 -19.74 4.55 12.71
CA THR A 324 -21.10 3.98 12.63
C THR A 324 -22.03 4.48 13.75
N HIS A 325 -21.73 5.62 14.39
CA HIS A 325 -22.65 6.23 15.35
C HIS A 325 -23.54 7.26 14.64
N ARG A 326 -24.86 7.24 14.88
CA ARG A 326 -25.83 8.25 14.43
C ARG A 326 -25.47 9.69 14.87
N THR A 327 -24.46 9.85 15.72
CA THR A 327 -23.89 11.10 16.26
C THR A 327 -22.43 11.35 15.86
N ALA A 328 -21.81 10.50 15.03
CA ALA A 328 -20.43 10.72 14.58
C ALA A 328 -20.39 11.93 13.62
N THR A 329 -19.66 12.97 14.01
CA THR A 329 -19.38 14.14 13.18
C THR A 329 -18.63 13.67 11.94
N ARG A 330 -19.31 13.66 10.78
CA ARG A 330 -18.65 13.42 9.49
C ARG A 330 -17.60 14.50 9.31
N THR A 331 -16.33 14.15 9.44
CA THR A 331 -15.24 15.06 9.11
C THR A 331 -15.09 14.99 7.60
N ALA A 332 -15.70 15.94 6.89
CA ALA A 332 -15.38 16.16 5.48
C ALA A 332 -13.87 16.50 5.44
N ALA A 333 -13.08 15.67 4.78
CA ALA A 333 -11.68 15.95 4.57
C ALA A 333 -11.48 15.95 3.07
N THR A 334 -11.09 17.09 2.54
CA THR A 334 -10.83 17.26 1.13
C THR A 334 -9.45 16.67 0.82
N GLU A 335 -9.31 16.01 -0.31
CA GLU A 335 -8.01 15.53 -0.78
C GLU A 335 -7.48 16.53 -1.83
N TYR A 336 -6.21 16.89 -1.73
CA TYR A 336 -5.51 17.73 -2.68
C TYR A 336 -4.63 16.88 -3.57
N VAL A 337 -4.60 17.18 -4.87
CA VAL A 337 -3.65 16.62 -5.83
C VAL A 337 -2.80 17.77 -6.34
N PHE A 338 -1.54 17.84 -5.90
CA PHE A 338 -0.55 18.79 -6.38
C PHE A 338 0.13 18.21 -7.62
N VAL A 339 0.31 19.03 -8.64
CA VAL A 339 0.91 18.65 -9.92
C VAL A 339 2.01 19.66 -10.24
N GLY A 340 3.26 19.24 -10.07
CA GLY A 340 4.46 20.02 -10.41
C GLY A 340 5.05 19.57 -11.74
N ARG A 341 5.37 20.52 -12.61
CA ARG A 341 6.00 20.31 -13.92
C ARG A 341 6.97 21.43 -14.27
N ASP A 342 7.82 21.16 -15.25
CA ASP A 342 8.76 22.12 -15.83
C ASP A 342 8.09 23.18 -16.73
#